data_AF-A0AAV1EH68-F1
#
_entry.id   AF-A0AAV1EH68-F1
#
_cell.length_a   1.000
_cell.length_b   1.000
_cell.length_c   1.000
_cell.angle_alpha   90.00
_cell.angle_beta   90.00
_cell.angle_gamma   90.00
#
_symmetry.space_group_name_H-M   'P 1'
#
loop_
_entity.id
_entity.type
_entity.pdbx_description
1 polymer ?
#
loop_
_entity_poly.entity_id
_entity_poly.type
_entity_poly.pdbx_seq_one_letter_code
_entity_poly.pdbx_strand_id
1 'polypeptide(L)'
;MGIPFRCNNFQMMEIQAKWIAFVLSKKVNLPSKEEMLADVEEYYKQLEEDEIPKRYTHRLPWNQFEYLDWIVAEAKLPPISKQTKEITRRLFSVLDPWVRYREHYSELTLKTRSIDDDHFDINIQKHISRSFQFRKSFKILA
;
A
#
# COMPACT_ATOMS: atom_id res chain seq x y z
N MET A 1 7.45 7.65 -6.99
CA MET A 1 7.86 7.97 -5.60
C MET A 1 6.68 8.56 -4.87
N GLY A 2 6.37 8.09 -3.66
CA GLY A 2 5.35 8.71 -2.81
C GLY A 2 3.89 8.49 -3.22
N ILE A 3 3.61 7.52 -4.09
CA ILE A 3 2.25 7.21 -4.56
C ILE A 3 1.40 6.58 -3.44
N PRO A 4 1.91 5.60 -2.65
CA PRO A 4 1.10 4.98 -1.61
C PRO A 4 0.75 5.94 -0.46
N PHE A 5 -0.39 5.73 0.18
CA PHE A 5 -0.84 6.50 1.35
C PHE A 5 -1.21 5.59 2.54
N ARG A 6 -1.50 6.18 3.70
CA ARG A 6 -1.53 5.51 5.04
C ARG A 6 -0.17 4.97 5.51
N CYS A 7 0.90 5.70 5.24
CA CYS A 7 2.23 5.37 5.74
C CYS A 7 3.02 6.60 6.18
N ASN A 8 4.13 6.39 6.87
CA ASN A 8 5.09 7.45 7.18
C ASN A 8 5.76 7.89 5.87
N ASN A 9 5.26 8.97 5.29
CA ASN A 9 5.67 9.46 3.98
C ASN A 9 7.19 9.64 3.86
N PHE A 10 7.85 10.22 4.87
CA PHE A 10 9.30 10.47 4.81
C PHE A 10 10.09 9.17 4.75
N GLN A 11 9.78 8.22 5.63
CA GLN A 11 10.44 6.92 5.64
C GLN A 11 10.16 6.13 4.36
N MET A 12 8.92 6.12 3.89
CA MET A 12 8.57 5.44 2.64
C MET A 12 9.31 6.04 1.45
N MET A 13 9.33 7.38 1.33
CA MET A 13 10.01 8.07 0.23
C MET A 13 11.52 7.82 0.27
N GLU A 14 12.14 7.78 1.45
CA GLU A 14 13.56 7.44 1.56
C GLU A 14 13.85 6.02 1.06
N ILE A 15 13.06 5.04 1.51
CA ILE A 15 13.24 3.62 1.14
C ILE A 15 12.99 3.41 -0.36
N GLN A 16 11.90 3.95 -0.90
CA GLN A 16 11.60 3.87 -2.33
C GLN A 16 12.71 4.54 -3.16
N ALA A 17 13.28 5.67 -2.70
CA ALA A 17 14.29 6.40 -3.44
C ALA A 17 15.60 5.59 -3.52
N LYS A 18 15.98 4.96 -2.41
CA LYS A 18 17.14 4.05 -2.35
C LYS A 18 16.94 2.84 -3.26
N TRP A 19 15.76 2.24 -3.26
CA TRP A 19 15.46 1.11 -4.15
C TRP A 19 15.52 1.51 -5.63
N ILE A 20 14.91 2.63 -6.01
CA ILE A 20 15.03 3.16 -7.38
C ILE A 20 16.49 3.42 -7.75
N ALA A 21 17.29 4.02 -6.87
CA ALA A 21 18.71 4.24 -7.13
C ALA A 21 19.47 2.92 -7.34
N PHE A 22 19.12 1.85 -6.63
CA PHE A 22 19.70 0.52 -6.84
C PHE A 22 19.26 -0.15 -8.14
N VAL A 23 18.00 0.02 -8.55
CA VAL A 23 17.51 -0.40 -9.86
C VAL A 23 18.27 0.32 -10.98
N LEU A 24 18.37 1.65 -10.90
CA LEU A 24 19.06 2.47 -11.91
C LEU A 24 20.56 2.19 -11.97
N SER A 25 21.18 1.82 -10.86
CA SER A 25 22.59 1.39 -10.80
C SER A 25 22.80 -0.10 -11.09
N LYS A 26 21.76 -0.83 -11.54
CA LYS A 26 21.79 -2.26 -11.87
C LYS A 26 22.24 -3.17 -10.71
N LYS A 27 22.08 -2.71 -9.48
CA LYS A 27 22.33 -3.50 -8.26
C LYS A 27 21.13 -4.37 -7.88
N VAL A 28 19.95 -3.98 -8.36
CA VAL A 28 18.70 -4.74 -8.29
C VAL A 28 18.19 -4.91 -9.72
N ASN A 29 17.84 -6.14 -10.08
CA ASN A 29 17.24 -6.42 -11.38
C ASN A 29 15.73 -6.34 -11.24
N LEU A 30 15.09 -5.63 -12.17
CA LEU A 30 13.65 -5.70 -12.30
C LEU A 30 13.27 -7.01 -13.02
N PRO A 31 12.08 -7.55 -12.71
CA PRO A 31 11.48 -8.59 -13.55
C PRO A 31 11.21 -8.05 -14.96
N SER A 32 10.87 -8.95 -15.88
CA SER A 32 10.48 -8.58 -17.24
C SER A 32 9.24 -7.67 -17.24
N LYS A 33 9.03 -6.99 -18.37
CA LYS A 33 7.86 -6.11 -18.52
C LYS A 33 6.56 -6.90 -18.39
N GLU A 34 6.53 -8.10 -18.95
CA GLU A 34 5.39 -9.00 -18.97
C GLU A 34 5.06 -9.48 -17.55
N GLU A 35 6.06 -9.86 -16.77
CA GLU A 35 5.89 -10.22 -15.35
C GLU A 35 5.37 -9.04 -14.51
N MET A 36 5.90 -7.82 -14.72
CA MET A 36 5.41 -6.63 -14.02
C MET A 36 3.96 -6.29 -14.36
N LEU A 37 3.56 -6.46 -15.62
CA LEU A 37 2.17 -6.23 -16.04
C LEU A 37 1.22 -7.27 -15.43
N ALA A 38 1.62 -8.54 -15.45
CA ALA A 38 0.86 -9.63 -14.85
C ALA A 38 0.64 -9.42 -13.34
N ASP A 39 1.67 -8.98 -12.60
CA ASP A 39 1.57 -8.65 -11.16
C ASP A 39 0.56 -7.53 -10.90
N VAL A 40 0.56 -6.47 -11.74
CA VAL A 40 -0.39 -5.36 -11.63
C VAL A 40 -1.82 -5.79 -11.97
N GLU A 41 -2.01 -6.62 -12.99
CA GLU A 41 -3.32 -7.16 -13.37
C GLU A 41 -3.89 -8.07 -12.28
N GLU A 42 -3.06 -8.96 -11.71
CA GLU A 42 -3.44 -9.80 -10.58
C GLU A 42 -3.84 -8.94 -9.37
N TYR A 43 -3.09 -7.87 -9.09
CA TYR A 43 -3.43 -6.95 -8.02
C TYR A 43 -4.78 -6.25 -8.24
N TYR A 44 -5.07 -5.77 -9.46
CA TYR A 44 -6.38 -5.18 -9.75
C TYR A 44 -7.51 -6.18 -9.63
N LYS A 45 -7.31 -7.42 -10.08
CA LYS A 45 -8.30 -8.49 -9.92
C LYS A 45 -8.60 -8.78 -8.45
N GLN A 46 -7.56 -8.84 -7.60
CA GLN A 46 -7.74 -9.00 -6.15
C GLN A 46 -8.53 -7.83 -5.53
N LEU A 47 -8.28 -6.60 -5.97
CA LEU A 47 -9.05 -5.44 -5.51
C LEU A 47 -10.53 -5.53 -5.91
N GLU A 48 -10.83 -6.02 -7.11
CA GLU A 48 -12.19 -6.22 -7.58
C GLU A 48 -12.89 -7.35 -6.81
N GLU A 49 -12.21 -8.47 -6.57
CA GLU A 49 -12.71 -9.60 -5.76
C GLU A 49 -12.97 -9.20 -4.30
N ASP A 50 -12.13 -8.33 -3.72
CA ASP A 50 -12.29 -7.79 -2.37
C ASP A 50 -13.29 -6.59 -2.31
N GLU A 51 -13.94 -6.26 -3.43
CA GLU A 51 -14.86 -5.11 -3.57
C GLU A 51 -14.23 -3.76 -3.13
N ILE A 52 -12.91 -3.62 -3.30
CA ILE A 52 -12.17 -2.41 -2.93
C ILE A 52 -12.28 -1.39 -4.07
N PRO A 53 -12.83 -0.18 -3.81
CA PRO A 53 -12.92 0.86 -4.83
C PRO A 53 -11.56 1.24 -5.42
N LYS A 54 -11.49 1.48 -6.73
CA LYS A 54 -10.26 1.84 -7.47
C LYS A 54 -9.48 3.01 -6.87
N ARG A 55 -10.13 3.98 -6.22
CA ARG A 55 -9.46 5.08 -5.51
C ARG A 55 -8.52 4.60 -4.37
N TYR A 56 -8.72 3.39 -3.87
CA TYR A 56 -7.93 2.78 -2.81
C TYR A 56 -6.82 1.84 -3.33
N THR A 57 -6.54 1.83 -4.64
CA THR A 57 -5.44 1.08 -5.27
C THR A 57 -4.08 1.35 -4.63
N HIS A 58 -3.85 2.56 -4.12
CA HIS A 58 -2.57 2.93 -3.51
C HIS A 58 -2.62 2.98 -1.97
N ARG A 59 -3.70 2.45 -1.39
CA ARG A 59 -3.88 2.43 0.07
C ARG A 59 -3.04 1.31 0.67
N LEU A 60 -2.08 1.66 1.51
CA LEU A 60 -1.36 0.64 2.26
C LEU A 60 -2.21 0.06 3.40
N PRO A 61 -2.02 -1.22 3.73
CA PRO A 61 -2.62 -1.80 4.92
C PRO A 61 -2.13 -1.08 6.18
N TRP A 62 -2.88 -1.20 7.27
CA TRP A 62 -2.51 -0.63 8.56
C TRP A 62 -1.11 -1.06 9.02
N ASN A 63 -0.70 -2.27 8.64
CA ASN A 63 0.68 -2.71 8.75
C ASN A 63 1.51 -2.30 7.52
N GLN A 64 1.80 -1.00 7.42
CA GLN A 64 2.63 -0.44 6.33
C GLN A 64 4.01 -1.10 6.20
N PHE A 65 4.51 -1.75 7.25
CA PHE A 65 5.85 -2.34 7.26
C PHE A 65 5.99 -3.54 6.36
N GLU A 66 4.90 -4.22 6.00
CA GLU A 66 4.98 -5.34 5.07
C GLU A 66 5.50 -4.89 3.70
N TYR A 67 4.94 -3.79 3.19
CA TYR A 67 5.41 -3.15 1.96
C TYR A 67 6.85 -2.64 2.09
N LEU A 68 7.17 -1.94 3.19
CA LEU A 68 8.48 -1.35 3.37
C LEU A 68 9.57 -2.41 3.60
N ASP A 69 9.27 -3.48 4.33
CA ASP A 69 10.18 -4.61 4.55
C ASP A 69 10.47 -5.33 3.24
N TRP A 70 9.47 -5.48 2.37
CA TRP A 70 9.67 -6.03 1.03
C TRP A 70 10.63 -5.18 0.20
N ILE A 71 10.43 -3.84 0.13
CA ILE A 71 11.36 -2.96 -0.61
C ILE A 71 12.76 -3.02 -0.03
N VAL A 72 12.89 -3.01 1.30
CA VAL A 72 14.18 -3.07 1.98
C VAL A 72 14.90 -4.38 1.67
N ALA A 73 14.17 -5.50 1.65
CA ALA A 73 14.71 -6.80 1.27
C ALA A 73 15.19 -6.82 -0.19
N GLU A 74 14.39 -6.28 -1.12
CA GLU A 74 14.79 -6.17 -2.53
C GLU A 74 16.00 -5.27 -2.73
N ALA A 75 16.03 -4.15 -2.01
CA ALA A 75 17.17 -3.23 -2.02
C ALA A 75 18.41 -3.78 -1.28
N LYS A 76 18.34 -4.97 -0.66
CA LYS A 76 19.40 -5.52 0.21
C LYS A 76 19.85 -4.52 1.28
N LEU A 77 18.92 -3.70 1.77
CA LEU A 77 19.15 -2.72 2.82
C LEU A 77 18.96 -3.36 4.20
N PRO A 78 19.52 -2.75 5.27
CA PRO A 78 19.24 -3.20 6.62
C PRO A 78 17.73 -3.16 6.93
N PRO A 79 17.18 -4.19 7.59
CA PRO A 79 15.78 -4.23 7.95
C PRO A 79 15.42 -3.06 8.87
N ILE A 80 14.18 -2.56 8.74
CA ILE A 80 13.69 -1.51 9.63
C ILE A 80 13.67 -2.05 11.06
N SER A 81 14.30 -1.32 11.98
CA SER A 81 14.44 -1.77 13.36
C SER A 81 13.07 -1.96 14.02
N LYS A 82 12.96 -2.94 14.92
CA LYS A 82 11.72 -3.19 15.70
C LYS A 82 11.27 -1.93 16.46
N GLN A 83 12.22 -1.16 17.00
CA GLN A 83 11.94 0.08 17.72
C GLN A 83 11.34 1.15 16.81
N THR A 84 11.87 1.34 15.59
CA THR A 84 11.32 2.27 14.60
C THR A 84 9.90 1.90 14.20
N LYS A 85 9.65 0.59 14.00
CA LYS A 85 8.29 0.08 13.71
C LYS A 85 7.32 0.38 14.85
N GLU A 86 7.76 0.17 16.08
CA GLU A 86 6.97 0.41 17.28
C GLU A 86 6.64 1.89 17.48
N ILE A 87 7.62 2.80 17.34
CA ILE A 87 7.41 4.25 17.43
C ILE A 87 6.41 4.71 16.38
N THR A 88 6.61 4.28 15.13
CA THR A 88 5.74 4.64 14.02
C THR A 88 4.33 4.09 14.22
N ARG A 89 4.18 2.84 14.68
CA ARG A 89 2.88 2.25 15.03
C ARG A 89 2.14 3.06 16.10
N ARG A 90 2.85 3.51 17.15
CA ARG A 90 2.28 4.38 18.19
C ARG A 90 1.85 5.73 17.62
N LEU A 91 2.70 6.37 16.82
CA LEU A 91 2.38 7.64 16.16
C LEU A 91 1.10 7.50 15.31
N PHE A 92 1.02 6.44 14.49
CA PHE A 92 -0.18 6.18 13.68
C PHE A 92 -1.41 5.90 14.53
N SER A 93 -1.29 5.24 15.69
CA SER A 93 -2.44 5.03 16.57
C SER A 93 -3.03 6.33 17.12
N VAL A 94 -2.18 7.35 17.36
CA VAL A 94 -2.62 8.68 17.80
C VAL A 94 -3.21 9.48 16.64
N LEU A 95 -2.64 9.34 15.44
CA LEU A 95 -3.10 10.03 14.25
C LEU A 95 -4.27 9.33 13.55
N ASP A 96 -4.57 8.07 13.88
CA ASP A 96 -5.63 7.25 13.23
C ASP A 96 -6.99 7.97 13.19
N PRO A 97 -7.48 8.59 14.28
CA PRO A 97 -8.74 9.34 14.23
C PRO A 97 -8.71 10.46 13.16
N TRP A 98 -7.58 11.17 13.03
CA TRP A 98 -7.41 12.24 12.04
C TRP A 98 -7.27 11.71 10.62
N VAL A 99 -6.61 10.57 10.44
CA VAL A 99 -6.48 9.89 9.14
C VAL A 99 -7.85 9.40 8.67
N ARG A 100 -8.61 8.73 9.56
CA ARG A 100 -9.98 8.30 9.28
C ARG A 100 -10.91 9.47 9.02
N TYR A 101 -10.77 10.55 9.79
CA TYR A 101 -11.49 11.79 9.53
C TYR A 101 -11.21 12.28 8.11
N ARG A 102 -9.94 12.45 7.70
CA ARG A 102 -9.59 12.88 6.34
C ARG A 102 -10.22 11.98 5.28
N GLU A 103 -10.15 10.67 5.47
CA GLU A 103 -10.72 9.71 4.52
C GLU A 103 -12.25 9.80 4.46
N HIS A 104 -12.91 9.87 5.61
CA HIS A 104 -14.35 10.04 5.69
C HIS A 104 -14.80 11.34 5.00
N TYR A 105 -14.07 12.44 5.21
CA TYR A 105 -14.34 13.71 4.53
C TYR A 105 -14.13 13.59 3.02
N SER A 106 -13.11 12.86 2.57
CA SER A 106 -12.92 12.62 1.14
C SER A 106 -14.03 11.76 0.52
N GLU A 107 -14.60 10.83 1.29
CA GLU A 107 -15.75 10.04 0.84
C GLU A 107 -17.03 10.89 0.79
N LEU A 108 -17.24 11.77 1.78
CA LEU A 108 -18.37 12.70 1.80
C LEU A 108 -18.31 13.67 0.62
N THR A 109 -17.16 14.28 0.35
CA THR A 109 -17.02 15.22 -0.78
C THR A 109 -17.21 14.55 -2.14
N LEU A 110 -16.77 13.29 -2.28
CA LEU A 110 -17.04 12.51 -3.48
C LEU A 110 -18.52 12.14 -3.60
N LYS A 111 -19.17 11.77 -2.48
CA LYS A 111 -20.61 11.49 -2.44
C LYS A 111 -21.44 12.72 -2.77
N THR A 112 -21.12 13.89 -2.23
CA THR A 112 -21.85 15.11 -2.57
C THR A 112 -21.69 15.46 -4.06
N ARG A 113 -20.49 15.24 -4.61
CA ARG A 113 -20.22 15.46 -6.04
C ARG A 113 -20.93 14.44 -6.94
N SER A 114 -21.16 13.22 -6.47
CA SER A 114 -21.97 12.22 -7.18
C SER A 114 -23.48 12.40 -6.95
N ILE A 115 -23.91 12.97 -5.83
CA ILE A 115 -25.33 13.27 -5.54
C ILE A 115 -25.84 14.39 -6.46
N ASP A 116 -24.96 15.29 -6.90
CA ASP A 116 -25.27 16.25 -7.97
C ASP A 116 -25.45 15.56 -9.35
N ASP A 117 -24.97 14.31 -9.50
CA ASP A 117 -24.92 13.60 -10.78
C ASP A 117 -25.79 12.33 -10.86
N ASP A 118 -26.18 11.65 -9.77
CA ASP A 118 -27.26 10.63 -9.72
C ASP A 118 -27.42 9.97 -8.31
N HIS A 119 -28.63 9.45 -8.05
CA HIS A 119 -29.14 8.88 -6.80
C HIS A 119 -28.29 7.79 -6.10
N PHE A 120 -28.46 7.73 -4.78
CA PHE A 120 -27.62 7.11 -3.72
C PHE A 120 -27.96 5.66 -3.36
N ASP A 121 -26.97 4.87 -2.93
CA ASP A 121 -27.15 3.85 -1.87
C ASP A 121 -25.86 3.55 -1.07
N ILE A 122 -25.97 3.39 0.26
CA ILE A 122 -24.86 3.11 1.20
C ILE A 122 -25.16 1.84 1.98
N ASN A 123 -24.22 0.88 1.98
CA ASN A 123 -23.83 0.16 3.20
C ASN A 123 -22.55 -0.64 3.00
N ILE A 124 -21.42 -0.33 3.67
CA ILE A 124 -20.37 -1.35 3.95
C ILE A 124 -19.67 -1.03 5.29
N GLN A 125 -19.91 -1.90 6.28
CA GLN A 125 -18.94 -2.20 7.35
C GLN A 125 -18.58 -3.69 7.29
N LYS A 126 -17.27 -3.95 7.45
CA LYS A 126 -16.58 -5.16 7.93
C LYS A 126 -15.69 -5.90 6.92
N HIS A 127 -14.56 -6.31 7.49
CA HIS A 127 -13.63 -7.38 7.12
C HIS A 127 -12.45 -7.04 6.19
N ILE A 128 -11.32 -6.72 6.82
CA ILE A 128 -9.99 -6.93 6.21
C ILE A 128 -9.14 -7.66 7.25
N SER A 129 -9.08 -9.00 7.14
CA SER A 129 -8.10 -9.81 7.88
C SER A 129 -7.63 -11.05 7.09
N ARG A 130 -7.82 -11.12 5.76
CA ARG A 130 -7.50 -12.34 5.00
C ARG A 130 -6.65 -12.19 3.73
N SER A 131 -6.38 -10.99 3.22
CA SER A 131 -5.80 -10.82 1.88
C SER A 131 -4.26 -10.84 1.74
N PHE A 132 -3.51 -11.55 2.60
CA PHE A 132 -2.04 -11.51 2.51
C PHE A 132 -1.30 -12.84 2.71
N GLN A 133 -1.92 -13.99 2.37
CA GLN A 133 -1.21 -15.28 2.36
C GLN A 133 -0.50 -15.64 1.04
N PHE A 134 -0.61 -14.84 -0.04
CA PHE A 134 -0.09 -15.26 -1.35
C PHE A 134 1.30 -14.71 -1.75
N ARG A 135 1.92 -13.83 -0.96
CA ARG A 135 3.27 -13.30 -1.29
C ARG A 135 4.45 -14.25 -0.99
N LYS A 136 4.20 -15.54 -0.71
CA LYS A 136 5.24 -16.54 -0.40
C LYS A 136 5.69 -17.41 -1.58
N SER A 137 5.10 -17.30 -2.76
CA SER A 137 5.33 -18.30 -3.82
C SER A 137 6.57 -18.09 -4.70
N PHE A 138 7.37 -17.03 -4.52
CA PHE A 138 8.53 -16.78 -5.39
C PHE A 138 9.90 -17.18 -4.81
N LYS A 139 9.94 -18.08 -3.82
CA LYS A 139 11.20 -18.69 -3.34
C LYS A 139 11.12 -20.21 -3.20
N ILE A 140 10.95 -20.91 -4.33
CA ILE A 140 11.58 -22.22 -4.55
C ILE A 140 11.99 -22.27 -6.03
N LEU A 141 13.29 -22.11 -6.27
CA LEU A 141 14.10 -22.45 -7.47
C LEU A 141 15.09 -21.32 -7.81
N ALA A 142 16.18 -21.28 -7.05
CA ALA A 142 17.55 -21.04 -7.50
C ALA A 142 18.48 -21.18 -6.29
#